data_AF-A0A820LWG1-F1
#
_entry.id   AF-A0A820LWG1-F1
#
_cell.length_a   1.000
_cell.length_b   1.000
_cell.length_c   1.000
_cell.angle_alpha   90.00
_cell.angle_beta   90.00
_cell.angle_gamma   90.00
#
_symmetry.space_group_name_H-M   'P 1'
#
loop_
_entity.id
_entity.type
_entity.pdbx_description
1 polymer ?
#
loop_
_entity_poly.entity_id
_entity_poly.type
_entity_poly.pdbx_seq_one_letter_code
_entity_poly.pdbx_strand_id
1 'polypeptide(L)'
;MNIDNVELYLRENHHHRILLNYHIVKKFYLRVALVQLDIRFLKSCRTKDIIPKFLWFKTANRNLTASPAYKNSQRRLLKQDIKEKLYGHLLRTAPKHTVDPAVVTNLSTRILSNDEIDCLANGLDYGLVPKRFDEMNAVGNIEQFFHRVTDIYQHHKKCMKDLRDNDKIIPNDIRVLNINEMILASHLRSLTDTFRHQADRYRQKQY
;
A
#
# COMPACT_ATOMS: atom_id res chain seq x y z
N MET A 1 15.12 -3.41 -12.94
CA MET A 1 15.66 -4.00 -11.70
C MET A 1 14.67 -5.05 -11.24
N ASN A 2 15.10 -6.31 -11.08
CA ASN A 2 14.21 -7.37 -10.58
C ASN A 2 13.85 -7.07 -9.11
N ILE A 3 12.62 -7.34 -8.68
CA ILE A 3 12.14 -7.11 -7.30
C ILE A 3 13.02 -7.85 -6.29
N ASP A 4 13.53 -9.01 -6.68
CA ASP A 4 14.43 -9.83 -5.87
C ASP A 4 15.77 -9.14 -5.59
N ASN A 5 16.25 -8.31 -6.53
CA ASN A 5 17.51 -7.58 -6.37
C ASN A 5 17.40 -6.42 -5.38
N VAL A 6 16.20 -5.84 -5.23
CA VAL A 6 15.96 -4.77 -4.24
C VAL A 6 15.96 -5.34 -2.83
N GLU A 7 15.34 -6.50 -2.62
CA GLU A 7 15.29 -7.12 -1.30
C GLU A 7 16.68 -7.60 -0.84
N LEU A 8 17.46 -8.19 -1.75
CA LEU A 8 18.85 -8.57 -1.48
C LEU A 8 19.70 -7.36 -1.10
N TYR A 9 19.61 -6.28 -1.87
CA TYR A 9 20.33 -5.04 -1.59
C TYR A 9 19.96 -4.45 -0.22
N LEU A 10 18.66 -4.46 0.13
CA LEU A 10 18.19 -3.97 1.42
C LEU A 10 18.68 -4.84 2.59
N ARG A 11 18.86 -6.15 2.39
CA ARG A 11 19.44 -7.05 3.40
C ARG A 11 20.92 -6.79 3.62
N GLU A 12 21.65 -6.52 2.55
CA GLU A 12 23.10 -6.32 2.60
C GLU A 12 23.51 -4.92 3.11
N ASN A 13 22.70 -3.88 2.83
CA ASN A 13 23.14 -2.49 3.00
C ASN A 13 22.36 -1.69 4.06
N HIS A 14 21.27 -2.24 4.62
CA HIS A 14 20.36 -1.46 5.47
C HIS A 14 19.92 -2.19 6.75
N HIS A 15 19.56 -1.42 7.78
CA HIS A 15 19.06 -1.94 9.04
C HIS A 15 17.69 -2.64 8.88
N HIS A 16 17.44 -3.64 9.73
CA HIS A 16 16.21 -4.45 9.78
C HIS A 16 14.89 -3.65 9.68
N ARG A 17 14.85 -2.43 10.25
CA ARG A 17 13.69 -1.53 10.18
C ARG A 17 13.32 -1.10 8.76
N ILE A 18 14.30 -0.85 7.89
CA ILE A 18 14.05 -0.45 6.49
C ILE A 18 13.44 -1.62 5.72
N LEU A 19 13.91 -2.83 5.98
CA LEU A 19 13.38 -4.07 5.42
C LEU A 19 11.92 -4.31 5.83
N LEU A 20 11.59 -4.09 7.09
CA LEU A 20 10.21 -4.18 7.58
C LEU A 20 9.29 -3.20 6.84
N ASN A 21 9.70 -1.94 6.73
CA ASN A 21 8.93 -0.92 6.01
C ASN A 21 8.75 -1.29 4.53
N TYR A 22 9.82 -1.79 3.88
CA TYR A 22 9.75 -2.28 2.51
C TYR A 22 8.71 -3.40 2.34
N HIS A 23 8.69 -4.39 3.25
CA HIS A 23 7.71 -5.48 3.19
C HIS A 23 6.27 -4.99 3.39
N ILE A 24 6.05 -4.05 4.32
CA ILE A 24 4.73 -3.44 4.53
C ILE A 24 4.24 -2.76 3.24
N VAL A 25 5.10 -1.94 2.64
CA VAL A 25 4.80 -1.23 1.39
C VAL A 25 4.58 -2.21 0.23
N LYS A 26 5.46 -3.21 0.06
CA LYS A 26 5.33 -4.27 -0.96
C LYS A 26 3.99 -5.01 -0.82
N LYS A 27 3.61 -5.40 0.39
CA LYS A 27 2.35 -6.08 0.69
C LYS A 27 1.14 -5.20 0.38
N PHE A 28 1.20 -3.91 0.70
CA PHE A 28 0.16 -2.95 0.33
C PHE A 28 -0.02 -2.86 -1.19
N TYR A 29 1.06 -2.70 -1.96
CA TYR A 29 0.98 -2.63 -3.42
C TYR A 29 0.46 -3.93 -4.05
N LEU A 30 0.85 -5.09 -3.52
CA LEU A 30 0.32 -6.38 -3.97
C LEU A 30 -1.19 -6.49 -3.73
N ARG A 31 -1.69 -6.04 -2.58
CA ARG A 31 -3.15 -5.99 -2.30
C ARG A 31 -3.87 -5.09 -3.30
N VAL A 32 -3.34 -3.89 -3.56
CA VAL A 32 -3.88 -2.96 -4.56
C VAL A 32 -3.95 -3.62 -5.94
N ALA A 33 -2.86 -4.27 -6.38
CA ALA A 33 -2.79 -4.93 -7.67
C ALA A 33 -3.81 -6.07 -7.79
N LEU A 34 -3.96 -6.91 -6.75
CA LEU A 34 -4.97 -7.97 -6.71
C LEU A 34 -6.39 -7.42 -6.83
N VAL A 35 -6.70 -6.34 -6.11
CA VAL A 35 -8.03 -5.72 -6.18
C VAL A 35 -8.29 -5.10 -7.56
N GLN A 36 -7.27 -4.52 -8.20
CA GLN A 36 -7.40 -4.03 -9.58
C GLN A 36 -7.69 -5.16 -10.57
N LEU A 37 -7.04 -6.32 -10.40
CA LEU A 37 -7.31 -7.52 -11.20
C LEU A 37 -8.75 -8.00 -10.99
N ASP A 38 -9.22 -8.07 -9.75
CA ASP A 38 -10.61 -8.42 -9.44
C ASP A 38 -11.60 -7.45 -10.09
N ILE A 39 -11.38 -6.14 -9.97
CA ILE A 39 -12.25 -5.13 -10.58
C ILE A 39 -12.28 -5.29 -12.10
N ARG A 40 -11.12 -5.56 -12.72
CA ARG A 40 -11.03 -5.80 -14.16
C ARG A 40 -11.82 -7.04 -14.57
N PHE A 41 -11.67 -8.14 -13.81
CA PHE A 41 -12.43 -9.37 -14.00
C PHE A 41 -13.94 -9.13 -13.88
N LEU A 42 -14.40 -8.51 -12.80
CA LEU A 42 -15.83 -8.24 -12.56
C LEU A 42 -16.43 -7.32 -13.64
N LYS A 43 -15.68 -6.29 -14.08
CA LYS A 43 -16.10 -5.42 -15.19
C LYS A 43 -16.24 -6.20 -16.49
N SER A 44 -15.31 -7.12 -16.78
CA SER A 44 -15.39 -8.01 -17.95
C SER A 44 -16.61 -8.91 -17.89
N CYS A 45 -16.89 -9.53 -16.74
CA CYS A 45 -18.09 -10.32 -16.49
C CYS A 45 -19.36 -9.50 -16.76
N ARG A 46 -19.43 -8.27 -16.25
CA ARG A 46 -20.56 -7.36 -16.47
C ARG A 46 -20.76 -7.02 -17.94
N THR A 47 -19.69 -6.71 -18.67
CA THR A 47 -19.77 -6.36 -20.11
C THR A 47 -20.23 -7.54 -20.96
N LYS A 48 -19.83 -8.76 -20.60
CA LYS A 48 -20.19 -10.00 -21.31
C LYS A 48 -21.50 -10.63 -20.84
N ASP A 49 -22.20 -10.01 -19.88
CA ASP A 49 -23.38 -10.56 -19.20
C ASP A 49 -23.14 -11.97 -18.60
N ILE A 50 -21.92 -12.22 -18.12
CA ILE A 50 -21.52 -13.48 -17.46
C ILE A 50 -21.59 -13.26 -15.95
N ILE A 51 -22.27 -14.15 -15.23
CA ILE A 51 -22.31 -14.13 -13.76
C ILE A 51 -21.25 -15.08 -13.17
N PRO A 52 -20.26 -14.57 -12.40
CA PRO A 52 -19.29 -15.40 -11.71
C PRO A 52 -19.94 -16.42 -10.76
N LYS A 53 -19.35 -17.62 -10.67
CA LYS A 53 -19.87 -18.71 -9.81
C LYS A 53 -19.98 -18.33 -8.33
N PHE A 54 -19.10 -17.47 -7.82
CA PHE A 54 -19.15 -17.04 -6.41
C PHE A 54 -20.32 -16.11 -6.10
N LEU A 55 -20.98 -15.53 -7.11
CA LEU A 55 -22.22 -14.77 -6.93
C LEU A 55 -23.47 -15.67 -7.03
N TRP A 56 -23.29 -16.98 -7.15
CA TRP A 56 -24.40 -17.92 -7.15
C TRP A 56 -24.76 -18.26 -5.71
N PHE A 57 -26.03 -18.04 -5.38
CA PHE A 57 -26.58 -18.42 -4.09
C PHE A 57 -27.58 -19.55 -4.27
N LYS A 58 -27.63 -20.47 -3.31
CA LYS A 58 -28.54 -21.61 -3.38
C LYS A 58 -29.98 -21.11 -3.23
N THR A 59 -30.86 -21.58 -4.11
CA THR A 59 -32.30 -21.34 -4.00
C THR A 59 -32.99 -22.62 -3.53
N ALA A 60 -34.07 -22.47 -2.73
CA ALA A 60 -34.87 -23.62 -2.29
C ALA A 60 -35.48 -24.39 -3.47
N ASN A 61 -35.84 -23.68 -4.54
CA ASN A 61 -36.36 -24.27 -5.77
C ASN A 61 -35.33 -24.08 -6.91
N ARG A 62 -34.91 -25.19 -7.54
CA ARG A 62 -33.96 -25.18 -8.65
C ARG A 62 -34.48 -24.42 -9.87
N ASN A 63 -35.78 -24.40 -10.10
CA ASN A 63 -36.40 -23.68 -11.21
C ASN A 63 -36.23 -22.15 -11.08
N LEU A 64 -36.01 -21.64 -9.87
CA LEU A 64 -35.75 -20.21 -9.66
C LEU A 64 -34.40 -19.76 -10.23
N THR A 65 -33.44 -20.65 -10.42
CA THR A 65 -32.12 -20.30 -11.00
C THR A 65 -32.22 -19.80 -12.44
N ALA A 66 -33.21 -20.28 -13.20
CA ALA A 66 -33.49 -19.83 -14.55
C ALA A 66 -34.36 -18.55 -14.59
N SER A 67 -34.97 -18.16 -13.47
CA SER A 67 -35.91 -17.05 -13.43
C SER A 67 -35.23 -15.70 -13.73
N PRO A 68 -35.93 -14.77 -14.38
CA PRO A 68 -35.43 -13.42 -14.60
C PRO A 68 -35.10 -12.69 -13.29
N ALA A 69 -35.89 -12.91 -12.24
CA ALA A 69 -35.69 -12.32 -10.92
C ALA A 69 -34.34 -12.74 -10.32
N TYR A 70 -33.98 -14.02 -10.41
CA TYR A 70 -32.69 -14.52 -9.93
C TYR A 70 -31.52 -13.90 -10.70
N LYS A 71 -31.58 -13.86 -12.04
CA LYS A 71 -30.56 -13.20 -12.87
C LYS A 71 -30.42 -11.71 -12.54
N ASN A 72 -31.53 -11.01 -12.31
CA ASN A 72 -31.52 -9.60 -11.93
C ASN A 72 -30.88 -9.38 -10.54
N SER A 73 -31.15 -10.24 -9.56
CA SER A 73 -30.50 -10.21 -8.25
C SER A 73 -28.99 -10.44 -8.38
N GLN A 74 -28.55 -11.40 -9.18
CA GLN A 74 -27.12 -11.64 -9.43
C GLN A 74 -26.43 -10.45 -10.10
N ARG A 75 -27.09 -9.81 -11.09
CA ARG A 75 -26.58 -8.58 -11.72
C ARG A 75 -26.47 -7.43 -10.72
N ARG A 76 -27.42 -7.31 -9.77
CA ARG A 76 -27.35 -6.32 -8.69
C ARG A 76 -26.16 -6.58 -7.77
N LEU A 77 -25.96 -7.83 -7.34
CA LEU A 77 -24.80 -8.22 -6.53
C LEU A 77 -23.50 -7.93 -7.26
N LEU A 78 -23.39 -8.26 -8.55
CA LEU A 78 -22.21 -7.96 -9.35
C LEU A 78 -21.91 -6.44 -9.40
N LYS A 79 -22.94 -5.60 -9.58
CA LYS A 79 -22.78 -4.14 -9.55
C LYS A 79 -22.33 -3.65 -8.17
N GLN A 80 -22.88 -4.24 -7.10
CA GLN A 80 -22.52 -3.90 -5.73
C GLN A 80 -21.08 -4.29 -5.42
N ASP A 81 -20.63 -5.49 -5.78
CA ASP A 81 -19.24 -5.94 -5.60
C ASP A 81 -18.23 -5.02 -6.32
N ILE A 82 -18.54 -4.61 -7.55
CA ILE A 82 -17.70 -3.65 -8.29
C ILE A 82 -17.62 -2.33 -7.53
N LYS A 83 -18.76 -1.84 -7.02
CA LYS A 83 -18.84 -0.60 -6.24
C LYS A 83 -18.04 -0.73 -4.95
N GLU A 84 -18.25 -1.78 -4.17
CA GLU A 84 -17.56 -2.01 -2.90
C GLU A 84 -16.06 -2.19 -3.08
N LYS A 85 -15.59 -2.86 -4.14
CA LYS A 85 -14.14 -2.94 -4.40
C LYS A 85 -13.54 -1.60 -4.86
N LEU A 86 -14.29 -0.77 -5.60
CA LEU A 86 -13.84 0.56 -6.00
C LEU A 86 -13.75 1.54 -4.81
N TYR A 87 -14.79 1.61 -3.98
CA TYR A 87 -14.86 2.57 -2.88
C TYR A 87 -14.27 2.03 -1.58
N GLY A 88 -14.46 0.74 -1.32
CA GLY A 88 -13.96 0.07 -0.11
C GLY A 88 -12.44 0.00 -0.07
N HIS A 89 -11.75 -0.16 -1.20
CA HIS A 89 -10.28 -0.15 -1.17
C HIS A 89 -9.67 1.24 -0.91
N LEU A 90 -10.41 2.31 -1.20
CA LEU A 90 -9.99 3.68 -0.90
C LEU A 90 -10.27 4.07 0.56
N LEU A 91 -11.15 3.34 1.26
CA LEU A 91 -11.67 3.71 2.59
C LEU A 91 -11.47 2.65 3.68
N ARG A 92 -11.11 1.40 3.36
CA ARG A 92 -10.90 0.30 4.33
C ARG A 92 -9.57 0.37 5.09
N THR A 93 -8.94 1.53 5.22
CA THR A 93 -7.86 1.70 6.22
C THR A 93 -8.40 1.81 7.65
N ALA A 94 -9.72 1.82 7.86
CA ALA A 94 -10.32 1.68 9.19
C ALA A 94 -11.56 0.77 9.15
N PRO A 95 -11.47 -0.51 9.58
CA PRO A 95 -12.65 -1.33 9.79
C PRO A 95 -13.35 -0.94 11.10
N LYS A 96 -14.66 -0.71 11.05
CA LYS A 96 -15.55 -0.79 12.21
C LYS A 96 -15.95 -2.25 12.40
N HIS A 97 -15.10 -3.05 13.05
CA HIS A 97 -15.49 -4.39 13.50
C HIS A 97 -15.32 -4.45 15.00
N THR A 98 -16.41 -4.75 15.72
CA THR A 98 -16.33 -5.18 17.10
C THR A 98 -15.75 -6.58 17.08
N VAL A 99 -14.45 -6.70 17.35
CA VAL A 99 -13.79 -8.00 17.41
C VAL A 99 -14.24 -8.74 18.66
N ASP A 100 -14.59 -10.01 18.49
CA ASP A 100 -14.89 -10.91 19.60
C ASP A 100 -13.61 -11.14 20.42
N PRO A 101 -13.53 -10.69 21.68
CA PRO A 101 -12.31 -10.73 22.49
C PRO A 101 -11.77 -12.15 22.72
N ALA A 102 -12.55 -13.19 22.43
CA ALA A 102 -12.16 -14.59 22.56
C ALA A 102 -11.01 -15.04 21.64
N VAL A 103 -10.65 -14.26 20.61
CA VAL A 103 -9.63 -14.66 19.62
C VAL A 103 -8.19 -14.39 20.10
N VAL A 104 -7.99 -13.54 21.11
CA VAL A 104 -6.64 -13.13 21.57
C VAL A 104 -6.36 -13.63 22.98
N THR A 105 -5.50 -14.65 23.11
CA THR A 105 -4.99 -15.09 24.41
C THR A 105 -3.76 -14.24 24.79
N ASN A 106 -3.93 -13.32 25.73
CA ASN A 106 -2.83 -12.53 26.27
C ASN A 106 -1.95 -13.41 27.18
N LEU A 107 -0.76 -13.77 26.71
CA LEU A 107 0.21 -14.56 27.49
C LEU A 107 1.07 -13.71 28.43
N SER A 108 0.90 -12.37 28.43
CA SER A 108 1.62 -11.46 29.31
C SER A 108 0.78 -11.05 30.53
N THR A 109 1.45 -10.60 31.59
CA THR A 109 0.79 -10.01 32.77
C THR A 109 0.32 -8.58 32.54
N ARG A 110 0.62 -7.97 31.38
CA ARG A 110 0.25 -6.60 31.05
C ARG A 110 -1.20 -6.53 30.58
N ILE A 111 -1.96 -5.57 31.10
CA ILE A 111 -3.31 -5.27 30.60
C ILE A 111 -3.18 -4.54 29.26
N LEU A 112 -3.72 -5.14 28.20
CA LEU A 112 -3.75 -4.57 26.86
C LEU A 112 -4.91 -3.58 26.75
N SER A 113 -4.68 -2.45 26.07
CA SER A 113 -5.75 -1.52 25.72
C SER A 113 -6.66 -2.08 24.63
N ASN A 114 -7.90 -1.60 24.53
CA ASN A 114 -8.85 -2.06 23.50
C ASN A 114 -8.29 -1.95 22.07
N ASP A 115 -7.49 -0.91 21.80
CA ASP A 115 -6.86 -0.72 20.49
C ASP A 115 -5.80 -1.80 20.22
N GLU A 116 -5.00 -2.16 21.24
CA GLU A 116 -4.00 -3.24 21.15
C GLU A 116 -4.67 -4.61 20.96
N ILE A 117 -5.79 -4.85 21.63
CA ILE A 117 -6.59 -6.07 21.47
C ILE A 117 -7.14 -6.15 20.03
N ASP A 118 -7.71 -5.07 19.52
CA ASP A 118 -8.23 -4.99 18.15
C ASP A 118 -7.12 -5.21 17.11
N CYS A 119 -5.96 -4.59 17.32
CA CYS A 119 -4.77 -4.78 16.50
C CYS A 119 -4.31 -6.25 16.48
N LEU A 120 -4.21 -6.88 17.65
CA LEU A 120 -3.81 -8.28 17.77
C LEU A 120 -4.84 -9.23 17.15
N ALA A 121 -6.12 -8.95 17.32
CA ALA A 121 -7.20 -9.81 16.86
C ALA A 121 -7.40 -9.77 15.34
N ASN A 122 -7.07 -8.65 14.70
CA ASN A 122 -7.00 -8.55 13.24
C ASN A 122 -5.64 -9.03 12.67
N GLY A 123 -4.68 -9.40 13.53
CA GLY A 123 -3.32 -9.80 13.19
C GLY A 123 -2.34 -8.62 13.13
N LEU A 124 -1.06 -8.87 13.44
CA LEU A 124 0.04 -7.86 13.45
C LEU A 124 0.28 -7.13 12.11
N ASP A 125 -0.48 -7.47 11.07
CA ASP A 125 -0.55 -6.75 9.80
C ASP A 125 -1.22 -5.37 9.91
N TYR A 126 -1.97 -5.13 10.99
CA TYR A 126 -2.58 -3.84 11.28
C TYR A 126 -1.69 -3.10 12.27
N GLY A 127 -0.76 -2.29 11.77
CA GLY A 127 -0.03 -1.39 12.65
C GLY A 127 -1.02 -0.44 13.34
N LEU A 128 -1.00 -0.38 14.67
CA LEU A 128 -1.69 0.68 15.41
C LEU A 128 -1.28 2.02 14.81
N VAL A 129 -2.23 2.76 14.25
CA VAL A 129 -2.00 4.17 13.96
C VAL A 129 -1.78 4.82 15.33
N PRO A 130 -0.61 5.42 15.59
CA PRO A 130 -0.33 6.01 16.89
C PRO A 130 -1.43 7.02 17.24
N LYS A 131 -1.98 6.98 18.47
CA LYS A 131 -2.99 7.95 18.93
C LYS A 131 -2.56 9.40 18.72
N ARG A 132 -1.25 9.62 18.69
CA ARG A 132 -0.59 10.83 18.22
C ARG A 132 0.39 10.42 17.14
N PHE A 133 -0.09 10.34 15.90
CA PHE A 133 0.79 10.28 14.76
C PHE A 133 1.47 11.64 14.66
N ASP A 134 2.73 11.71 15.05
CA ASP A 134 3.54 12.91 14.90
C ASP A 134 3.85 13.09 13.42
N GLU A 135 2.90 13.71 12.75
CA GLU A 135 2.93 13.98 11.32
C GLU A 135 4.16 14.77 10.91
N MET A 136 4.60 15.73 11.74
CA MET A 136 5.79 16.52 11.48
C MET A 136 7.05 15.67 11.53
N ASN A 137 7.13 14.75 12.48
CA ASN A 137 8.24 13.81 12.56
C ASN A 137 8.19 12.80 11.39
N ALA A 138 7.03 12.31 11.00
CA ALA A 138 6.90 11.40 9.86
C ALA A 138 7.30 12.08 8.53
N VAL A 139 6.79 13.28 8.27
CA VAL A 139 7.16 14.09 7.10
C VAL A 139 8.64 14.44 7.16
N GLY A 140 9.15 14.88 8.30
CA GLY A 140 10.57 15.19 8.50
C GLY A 140 11.49 13.99 8.26
N ASN A 141 11.10 12.79 8.70
CA ASN A 141 11.85 11.55 8.44
C ASN A 141 11.85 11.19 6.95
N ILE A 142 10.72 11.39 6.27
CA ILE A 142 10.61 11.16 4.82
C ILE A 142 11.45 12.18 4.04
N GLU A 143 11.39 13.46 4.41
CA GLU A 143 12.22 14.52 3.83
C GLU A 143 13.71 14.27 4.08
N GLN A 144 14.09 13.89 5.30
CA GLN A 144 15.48 13.57 5.63
C GLN A 144 15.97 12.36 4.83
N PHE A 145 15.12 11.37 4.59
CA PHE A 145 15.43 10.26 3.69
C PHE A 145 15.70 10.76 2.26
N PHE A 146 14.83 11.61 1.71
CA PHE A 146 15.06 12.18 0.38
C PHE A 146 16.32 13.03 0.33
N HIS A 147 16.57 13.88 1.33
CA HIS A 147 17.77 14.68 1.42
C HIS A 147 19.02 13.82 1.41
N ARG A 148 19.07 12.75 2.20
CA ARG A 148 20.20 11.80 2.17
C ARG A 148 20.40 11.18 0.79
N VAL A 149 19.32 10.76 0.13
CA VAL A 149 19.39 10.19 -1.22
C VAL A 149 19.89 11.24 -2.24
N THR A 150 19.40 12.48 -2.15
CA THR A 150 19.83 13.55 -3.05
C THR A 150 21.25 14.04 -2.76
N ASP A 151 21.68 14.05 -1.50
CA ASP A 151 23.01 14.48 -1.08
C ASP A 151 24.05 13.45 -1.52
N ILE A 152 23.75 12.15 -1.39
CA ILE A 152 24.56 11.08 -1.98
C ILE A 152 24.71 11.32 -3.49
N TYR A 153 23.61 11.66 -4.18
CA TYR A 153 23.66 11.96 -5.61
C TYR A 153 24.48 13.22 -5.94
N GLN A 154 24.32 14.30 -5.18
CA GLN A 154 25.07 15.55 -5.36
C GLN A 154 26.56 15.37 -5.08
N HIS A 155 26.90 14.66 -4.01
CA HIS A 155 28.27 14.32 -3.66
C HIS A 155 28.90 13.46 -4.76
N HIS A 156 28.19 12.43 -5.23
CA HIS A 156 28.64 11.61 -6.34
C HIS A 156 28.84 12.44 -7.62
N LYS A 157 27.90 13.33 -7.94
CA LYS A 157 28.02 14.26 -9.08
C LYS A 157 29.25 15.18 -8.96
N LYS A 158 29.56 15.67 -7.77
CA LYS A 158 30.74 16.50 -7.51
C LYS A 158 32.03 15.71 -7.67
N CYS A 159 32.14 14.54 -7.02
CA CYS A 159 33.29 13.65 -7.17
C CYS A 159 33.54 13.28 -8.65
N MET A 160 32.47 13.04 -9.41
CA MET A 160 32.57 12.75 -10.85
C MET A 160 33.01 13.95 -11.69
N LYS A 161 32.60 15.17 -11.31
CA LYS A 161 33.11 16.39 -11.93
C LYS A 161 34.61 16.54 -11.66
N ASP A 162 35.02 16.36 -10.41
CA ASP A 162 36.42 16.46 -10.01
C ASP A 162 37.29 15.38 -10.68
N LEU A 163 36.75 14.16 -10.90
CA LEU A 163 37.45 13.09 -11.61
C LEU A 163 37.56 13.36 -13.12
N ARG A 164 36.53 13.96 -13.73
CA ARG A 164 36.54 14.38 -15.13
C ARG A 164 37.55 15.49 -15.38
N ASP A 165 37.61 16.47 -14.48
CA ASP A 165 38.52 17.62 -14.59
C ASP A 165 40.00 17.20 -14.36
N ASN A 166 40.23 16.03 -13.76
CA ASN A 166 41.57 15.46 -13.50
C ASN A 166 42.01 14.40 -14.53
N ASP A 167 41.33 14.26 -15.67
CA ASP A 167 41.65 13.32 -16.78
C ASP A 167 41.86 11.86 -16.36
N LYS A 168 41.34 11.46 -15.19
CA LYS A 168 41.26 10.05 -14.81
C LYS A 168 40.05 9.45 -15.51
N ILE A 169 40.28 8.94 -16.73
CA ILE A 169 39.29 8.16 -17.48
C ILE A 169 38.94 6.94 -16.61
N ILE A 170 37.82 7.01 -15.89
CA ILE A 170 37.16 5.84 -15.32
C ILE A 170 36.19 5.37 -16.40
N PRO A 171 36.49 4.28 -17.12
CA PRO A 171 35.54 3.73 -18.05
C PRO A 171 34.41 3.08 -17.24
N ASN A 172 33.21 3.64 -17.37
CA ASN A 172 31.93 3.03 -17.03
C ASN A 172 31.71 2.61 -15.57
N ASP A 173 31.52 3.57 -14.67
CA ASP A 173 30.66 3.31 -13.49
C ASP A 173 29.73 4.50 -13.15
N ILE A 174 29.22 5.14 -14.21
CA ILE A 174 28.15 6.13 -14.06
C ILE A 174 26.85 5.37 -13.82
N ARG A 175 26.48 5.09 -12.56
CA ARG A 175 25.06 4.87 -12.25
C ARG A 175 24.32 6.21 -12.31
N VAL A 176 24.06 6.67 -13.53
CA VAL A 176 22.93 7.56 -13.78
C VAL A 176 21.71 6.79 -13.31
N LEU A 177 20.90 7.38 -12.41
CA LEU A 177 19.62 6.79 -12.07
C LEU A 177 18.91 6.49 -13.37
N ASN A 178 18.60 5.22 -13.62
CA ASN A 178 17.94 4.87 -14.85
C ASN A 178 16.57 5.58 -14.90
N ILE A 179 16.00 5.71 -16.09
CA ILE A 179 14.73 6.43 -16.28
C ILE A 179 13.64 5.94 -15.30
N ASN A 180 13.62 4.66 -14.95
CA ASN A 180 12.66 4.10 -14.00
C ASN A 180 12.92 4.56 -12.56
N GLU A 181 14.17 4.68 -12.15
CA GLU A 181 14.55 5.21 -10.83
C GLU A 181 14.24 6.70 -10.71
N MET A 182 14.43 7.47 -11.78
CA MET A 182 13.99 8.87 -11.84
C MET A 182 12.47 9.00 -11.77
N ILE A 183 11.73 8.15 -12.50
CA ILE A 183 10.26 8.12 -12.43
C ILE A 183 9.80 7.74 -11.02
N LEU A 184 10.44 6.75 -10.38
CA LEU A 184 10.12 6.34 -9.02
C LEU A 184 10.37 7.47 -8.01
N ALA A 185 11.51 8.15 -8.09
CA ALA A 185 11.81 9.31 -7.25
C ALA A 185 10.79 10.44 -7.44
N SER A 186 10.37 10.69 -8.68
CA SER A 186 9.32 11.67 -9.00
C SER A 186 7.97 11.28 -8.40
N HIS A 187 7.55 10.02 -8.53
CA HIS A 187 6.31 9.52 -7.94
C HIS A 187 6.33 9.60 -6.41
N LEU A 188 7.45 9.21 -5.79
CA LEU A 188 7.63 9.28 -4.34
C LEU A 188 7.56 10.72 -3.82
N ARG A 189 8.13 11.68 -4.55
CA ARG A 189 7.99 13.11 -4.24
C ARG A 189 6.55 13.59 -4.33
N SER A 190 5.85 13.27 -5.42
CA SER A 190 4.43 13.61 -5.61
C SER A 190 3.53 13.04 -4.51
N LEU A 191 3.80 11.81 -4.07
CA LEU A 191 3.13 11.17 -2.93
C LEU A 191 3.34 11.97 -1.65
N THR A 192 4.58 12.38 -1.38
CA THR A 192 4.94 13.16 -0.19
C THR A 192 4.25 14.53 -0.19
N ASP A 193 4.22 15.20 -1.34
CA ASP A 193 3.53 16.49 -1.49
C ASP A 193 2.01 16.35 -1.32
N THR A 194 1.42 15.26 -1.83
CA THR A 194 -0.01 14.95 -1.63
C THR A 194 -0.34 14.71 -0.16
N PHE A 195 0.51 13.95 0.54
CA PHE A 195 0.38 13.75 1.99
C PHE A 195 0.45 15.09 2.74
N ARG A 196 1.43 15.95 2.42
CA ARG A 196 1.56 17.28 3.02
C ARG A 196 0.31 18.14 2.81
N HIS A 197 -0.28 18.13 1.62
CA HIS A 197 -1.51 18.88 1.35
C HIS A 197 -2.72 18.33 2.13
N GLN A 198 -2.85 17.01 2.24
CA GLN A 198 -3.94 16.40 2.99
C GLN A 198 -3.81 16.68 4.49
N ALA A 199 -2.59 16.56 5.03
CA ALA A 199 -2.22 16.93 6.38
C ALA A 199 -2.66 18.34 6.75
N ASP A 200 -2.29 19.32 5.94
CA ASP A 200 -2.61 20.73 6.20
C ASP A 200 -4.13 20.99 6.13
N ARG A 201 -4.84 20.34 5.20
CA ARG A 201 -6.32 20.41 5.14
C ARG A 201 -7.00 19.81 6.37
N TYR A 202 -6.44 18.77 6.97
CA TYR A 202 -6.98 18.20 8.21
C TYR A 202 -6.75 19.13 9.40
N ARG A 203 -5.56 19.76 9.52
CA ARG A 203 -5.29 20.75 10.56
C ARG A 203 -6.25 21.93 10.50
N GLN A 204 -6.51 22.46 9.30
CA GLN A 204 -7.43 23.60 9.12
C GLN A 204 -8.88 23.30 9.51
N LYS A 205 -9.29 22.03 9.57
CA LYS A 205 -10.66 21.63 9.97
C LYS A 205 -10.82 21.40 11.47
N GLN A 206 -9.72 21.36 12.23
CA GLN A 206 -9.74 21.15 13.67
C GLN A 206 -9.72 22.46 14.48
N TYR A 207 -9.57 23.60 13.79
CA TYR A 207 -9.69 24.95 14.34
C TYR A 207 -10.89 25.65 13.70
#